data_AF-A0A7K6K8S7-F1
#
_entry.id   AF-A0A7K6K8S7-F1
#
_cell.length_a   1.000
_cell.length_b   1.000
_cell.length_c   1.000
_cell.angle_alpha   90.00
_cell.angle_beta   90.00
_cell.angle_gamma   90.00
#
_symmetry.space_group_name_H-M   'P 1'
#
loop_
_entity.id
_entity.type
_entity.pdbx_description
1 polymer ?
#
loop_
_entity_poly.entity_id
_entity_poly.type
_entity_poly.pdbx_seq_one_letter_code
_entity_poly.pdbx_strand_id
1 'polypeptide(L)'
;MFSLGSWLPALPGLAWGWALLDALLQGLVGACAVSVLCSLLKVYLYIQCVNNPERQAEKEAIAAQRPLLEPLHVLVLTAVLALVGSRVAALVVLEFSLRAISSIVSLGKGAHSSQLYLLCQYSLGCGMSCGLSFLLEGAPHRSWNLALAAGLAGLLALHARRLARHVCTLYELHSRARYCGVCILLLAAGHGIPRLLRNALALTFAVADLAAVELINRDFLSTGEAVRFWTPLTICYTLLVVYMQ
;
A
#
# COMPACT_ATOMS: atom_id res chain seq x y z
N MET A 1 -8.58 39.82 18.42
CA MET A 1 -8.42 38.87 17.30
C MET A 1 -9.74 38.13 17.17
N PHE A 2 -10.52 38.48 16.16
CA PHE A 2 -11.93 38.06 16.04
C PHE A 2 -12.05 36.61 15.57
N SER A 3 -12.73 35.80 16.37
CA SER A 3 -13.18 34.45 16.03
C SER A 3 -14.37 34.57 15.07
N LEU A 4 -14.12 34.31 13.78
CA LEU A 4 -15.15 34.26 12.72
C LEU A 4 -15.83 32.87 12.62
N GLY A 5 -15.48 31.91 13.49
CA GLY A 5 -15.93 30.52 13.39
C GLY A 5 -17.12 30.13 14.28
N SER A 6 -17.55 30.98 15.23
CA SER A 6 -18.55 30.58 16.24
C SER A 6 -20.02 30.83 15.88
N TRP A 7 -20.30 31.32 14.65
CA TRP A 7 -21.64 31.72 14.22
C TRP A 7 -22.22 30.93 13.04
N LEU A 8 -21.47 30.00 12.44
CA LEU A 8 -22.07 29.10 11.46
C LEU A 8 -22.73 27.91 12.18
N PRO A 9 -24.06 27.74 12.07
CA PRO A 9 -24.66 26.47 12.45
C PRO A 9 -23.98 25.38 11.62
N ALA A 10 -23.56 24.30 12.28
CA ALA A 10 -23.00 23.13 11.62
C ALA A 10 -24.08 22.56 10.68
N LEU A 11 -24.06 22.97 9.41
CA LEU A 11 -24.92 22.45 8.38
C LEU A 11 -24.62 20.95 8.28
N PRO A 12 -25.57 20.06 8.65
CA PRO A 12 -25.31 18.63 8.64
C PRO A 12 -24.88 18.16 7.25
N GLY A 13 -25.43 18.72 6.17
CA GLY A 13 -24.99 18.43 4.80
C GLY A 13 -23.50 18.71 4.52
N LEU A 14 -22.91 19.73 5.16
CA LEU A 14 -21.49 20.07 4.98
C LEU A 14 -20.60 19.07 5.73
N ALA A 15 -20.98 18.68 6.95
CA ALA A 15 -20.24 17.71 7.76
C ALA A 15 -20.14 16.33 7.08
N TRP A 16 -21.22 15.90 6.42
CA TRP A 16 -21.21 14.68 5.61
C TRP A 16 -20.29 14.80 4.39
N GLY A 17 -20.25 15.97 3.75
CA GLY A 17 -19.33 16.25 2.64
C GLY A 17 -17.86 16.16 3.04
N TRP A 18 -17.47 16.73 4.19
CA TRP A 18 -16.10 16.66 4.68
C TRP A 18 -15.68 15.25 5.11
N ALA A 19 -16.57 14.50 5.76
CA ALA A 19 -16.29 13.11 6.14
C ALA A 19 -16.12 12.20 4.92
N LEU A 20 -16.95 12.36 3.89
CA LEU A 20 -16.83 11.63 2.64
C LEU A 20 -15.54 12.03 1.89
N LEU A 21 -15.21 13.31 1.86
CA LEU A 21 -13.96 13.80 1.27
C LEU A 21 -12.74 13.20 1.97
N ASP A 22 -12.72 13.19 3.30
CA ASP A 22 -11.63 12.60 4.09
C ASP A 22 -11.47 11.10 3.82
N ALA A 23 -12.59 10.36 3.73
CA ALA A 23 -12.58 8.94 3.37
C ALA A 23 -12.04 8.69 1.95
N LEU A 24 -12.44 9.52 0.98
CA LEU A 24 -11.95 9.45 -0.40
C LEU A 24 -10.46 9.80 -0.49
N LEU A 25 -10.00 10.84 0.22
CA LEU A 25 -8.59 11.22 0.26
C LEU A 25 -7.73 10.12 0.90
N GLN A 26 -8.21 9.52 1.98
CA GLN A 26 -7.55 8.40 2.65
C GLN A 26 -7.47 7.17 1.73
N GLY A 27 -8.58 6.81 1.07
CA GLY A 27 -8.61 5.74 0.06
C GLY A 27 -7.71 6.04 -1.14
N LEU A 28 -7.58 7.32 -1.53
CA LEU A 28 -6.68 7.74 -2.60
C LEU A 28 -5.22 7.53 -2.21
N VAL A 29 -4.82 7.89 -0.99
CA VAL A 29 -3.44 7.64 -0.52
C VAL A 29 -3.14 6.14 -0.51
N GLY A 30 -4.05 5.31 -0.02
CA GLY A 30 -3.92 3.86 -0.05
C GLY A 30 -3.76 3.33 -1.48
N ALA A 31 -4.62 3.76 -2.41
CA ALA A 31 -4.53 3.34 -3.81
C ALA A 31 -3.26 3.84 -4.52
N CYS A 32 -2.78 5.04 -4.18
CA CYS A 32 -1.51 5.57 -4.66
C CYS A 32 -0.32 4.73 -4.18
N ALA A 33 -0.31 4.30 -2.91
CA ALA A 33 0.73 3.42 -2.39
C ALA A 33 0.79 2.08 -3.14
N VAL A 34 -0.37 1.47 -3.41
CA VAL A 34 -0.47 0.25 -4.22
C VAL A 34 0.00 0.50 -5.65
N SER A 35 -0.34 1.64 -6.25
CA SER A 35 0.13 2.01 -7.58
C SER A 35 1.64 2.20 -7.66
N VAL A 36 2.27 2.76 -6.62
CA VAL A 36 3.73 2.90 -6.52
C VAL A 36 4.38 1.51 -6.43
N LEU A 37 3.89 0.66 -5.53
CA LEU A 37 4.35 -0.73 -5.38
C LEU A 37 4.28 -1.48 -6.72
N CYS A 38 3.13 -1.43 -7.39
CA CYS A 38 2.92 -2.10 -8.67
C CYS A 38 3.86 -1.56 -9.77
N SER A 39 4.01 -0.24 -9.87
CA SER A 39 4.89 0.39 -10.87
C SER A 39 6.37 0.03 -10.67
N LEU A 40 6.84 0.02 -9.42
CA LEU A 40 8.22 -0.36 -9.10
C LEU A 40 8.46 -1.86 -9.30
N LEU A 41 7.49 -2.71 -8.94
CA LEU A 41 7.56 -4.15 -9.21
C LEU A 41 7.58 -4.43 -10.71
N LYS A 42 6.79 -3.70 -11.50
CA LYS A 42 6.79 -3.77 -12.98
C LYS A 42 8.17 -3.41 -13.55
N VAL A 43 8.80 -2.34 -13.06
CA VAL A 43 10.18 -1.97 -13.44
C VAL A 43 11.17 -3.08 -13.10
N TYR A 44 11.11 -3.62 -11.88
CA TYR A 44 12.00 -4.69 -11.44
C TYR A 44 11.85 -5.95 -12.30
N LEU A 45 10.61 -6.42 -12.50
CA LEU A 45 10.31 -7.60 -13.31
C LEU A 45 10.70 -7.39 -14.77
N TYR A 46 10.44 -6.21 -15.34
CA TYR A 46 10.82 -5.90 -16.71
C TYR A 46 12.34 -5.95 -16.91
N ILE A 47 13.12 -5.35 -16.00
CA ILE A 47 14.59 -5.42 -16.04
C ILE A 47 15.06 -6.87 -15.91
N GLN A 48 14.44 -7.66 -15.03
CA GLN A 48 14.77 -9.07 -14.87
C GLN A 48 14.45 -9.88 -16.13
N CYS A 49 13.37 -9.58 -16.85
CA CYS A 49 13.02 -10.25 -18.11
C CYS A 49 13.99 -9.86 -19.24
N VAL A 50 14.37 -8.58 -19.36
CA VAL A 50 15.34 -8.13 -20.38
C VAL A 50 16.71 -8.79 -20.17
N ASN A 51 17.11 -9.05 -18.93
CA ASN A 51 18.37 -9.72 -18.63
C ASN A 51 18.32 -11.25 -18.82
N ASN A 52 17.14 -11.86 -19.03
CA ASN A 52 16.97 -13.31 -19.17
C ASN A 52 16.24 -13.66 -20.49
N PRO A 53 16.92 -14.20 -21.51
CA PRO A 53 16.33 -14.43 -22.83
C PRO A 53 15.17 -15.43 -22.83
N GLU A 54 15.10 -16.33 -21.84
CA GLU A 54 14.02 -17.31 -21.69
C GLU A 54 12.67 -16.69 -21.27
N ARG A 55 12.66 -15.47 -20.72
CA ARG A 55 11.45 -14.79 -20.22
C ARG A 55 10.90 -13.72 -21.18
N GLN A 56 11.24 -13.81 -22.46
CA GLN A 56 10.84 -12.83 -23.47
C GLN A 56 9.31 -12.73 -23.65
N ALA A 57 8.58 -13.84 -23.50
CA ALA A 57 7.11 -13.84 -23.58
C ALA A 57 6.46 -13.06 -22.40
N GLU A 58 7.05 -13.15 -21.20
CA GLU A 58 6.58 -12.38 -20.03
C GLU A 58 6.83 -10.88 -20.20
N LYS A 59 7.96 -10.50 -20.82
CA LYS A 59 8.26 -9.11 -21.18
C LYS A 59 7.17 -8.52 -22.08
N GLU A 60 6.76 -9.25 -23.11
CA GLU A 60 5.71 -8.80 -24.03
C GLU A 60 4.35 -8.69 -23.33
N ALA A 61 4.00 -9.61 -22.43
CA ALA A 61 2.78 -9.53 -21.63
C ALA A 61 2.77 -8.29 -20.70
N ILE A 62 3.91 -7.99 -20.06
CA ILE A 62 4.07 -6.83 -19.18
C ILE A 62 3.99 -5.52 -19.96
N ALA A 63 4.59 -5.47 -21.16
CA ALA A 63 4.56 -4.32 -22.05
C ALA A 63 3.18 -4.10 -22.70
N ALA A 64 2.46 -5.18 -23.01
CA ALA A 64 1.11 -5.15 -23.58
C ALA A 64 0.03 -4.75 -22.57
N GLN A 65 0.35 -4.75 -21.28
CA GLN A 65 -0.58 -4.35 -20.22
C GLN A 65 -1.03 -2.89 -20.44
N ARG A 66 -2.33 -2.71 -20.68
CA ARG A 66 -2.87 -1.44 -21.19
C ARG A 66 -2.70 -0.30 -20.17
N PRO A 67 -2.12 0.85 -20.58
CA PRO A 67 -1.92 2.00 -19.69
C PRO A 67 -3.25 2.63 -19.23
N LEU A 68 -4.35 2.35 -19.91
CA LEU A 68 -5.69 2.84 -19.54
C LEU A 68 -6.34 2.04 -18.39
N LEU A 69 -5.88 0.82 -18.13
CA LEU A 69 -6.42 0.00 -17.03
C LEU A 69 -5.85 0.44 -15.68
N GLU A 70 -4.65 1.02 -15.66
CA GLU A 70 -3.98 1.51 -14.45
C GLU A 70 -4.74 2.64 -13.72
N PRO A 71 -5.25 3.71 -14.39
CA PRO A 71 -6.06 4.72 -13.72
C PRO A 71 -7.40 4.18 -13.26
N LEU A 72 -8.03 3.27 -14.03
CA LEU A 72 -9.29 2.63 -13.63
C LEU A 72 -9.09 1.79 -12.36
N HIS A 73 -8.00 1.02 -12.30
CA HIS A 73 -7.66 0.22 -11.13
C HIS A 73 -7.49 1.10 -9.89
N VAL A 74 -6.81 2.25 -10.01
CA VAL A 74 -6.68 3.18 -8.88
C VAL A 74 -8.01 3.80 -8.50
N LEU A 75 -8.86 4.18 -9.46
CA LEU A 75 -10.18 4.72 -9.15
C LEU A 75 -11.04 3.71 -8.38
N VAL A 76 -11.09 2.45 -8.86
CA VAL A 76 -11.84 1.37 -8.21
C VAL A 76 -11.26 1.07 -6.83
N LEU A 77 -9.94 0.99 -6.70
CA LEU A 77 -9.28 0.71 -5.44
C LEU A 77 -9.49 1.84 -4.42
N THR A 78 -9.45 3.10 -4.85
CA THR A 78 -9.78 4.26 -4.01
C THR A 78 -11.21 4.16 -3.49
N ALA A 79 -12.18 3.83 -4.35
CA ALA A 79 -13.57 3.67 -3.93
C ALA A 79 -13.74 2.52 -2.93
N VAL A 80 -13.11 1.37 -3.19
CA VAL A 80 -13.15 0.22 -2.27
C VAL A 80 -12.53 0.58 -0.92
N LEU A 81 -11.32 1.16 -0.90
CA LEU A 81 -10.64 1.53 0.34
C LEU A 81 -11.39 2.61 1.13
N ALA A 82 -12.05 3.55 0.45
CA ALA A 82 -12.90 4.55 1.10
C ALA A 82 -14.13 3.92 1.78
N LEU A 83 -14.65 2.81 1.24
CA LEU A 83 -15.81 2.09 1.79
C LEU A 83 -15.45 1.14 2.94
N VAL A 84 -14.26 0.54 2.93
CA VAL A 84 -13.82 -0.49 3.90
C VAL A 84 -13.72 0.07 5.33
N GLY A 85 -13.45 1.37 5.50
CA GLY A 85 -13.34 2.00 6.82
C GLY A 85 -12.12 1.52 7.62
N SER A 86 -11.74 2.28 8.65
CA SER A 86 -10.49 2.02 9.40
C SER A 86 -10.50 0.70 10.19
N ARG A 87 -11.66 0.27 10.68
CA ARG A 87 -11.81 -0.96 11.48
C ARG A 87 -11.59 -2.21 10.65
N VAL A 88 -12.30 -2.34 9.53
CA VAL A 88 -12.14 -3.50 8.64
C VAL A 88 -10.74 -3.48 8.02
N ALA A 89 -10.21 -2.30 7.69
CA ALA A 89 -8.84 -2.16 7.24
C ALA A 89 -7.83 -2.68 8.28
N ALA A 90 -7.98 -2.34 9.56
CA ALA A 90 -7.12 -2.84 10.64
C ALA A 90 -7.16 -4.37 10.77
N LEU A 91 -8.35 -4.98 10.65
CA LEU A 91 -8.52 -6.43 10.69
C LEU A 91 -7.81 -7.12 9.52
N VAL A 92 -8.01 -6.60 8.30
CA VAL A 92 -7.37 -7.14 7.09
C VAL A 92 -5.85 -7.05 7.18
N VAL A 93 -5.32 -5.96 7.74
CA VAL A 93 -3.87 -5.76 7.92
C VAL A 93 -3.31 -6.79 8.89
N LEU A 94 -3.91 -6.93 10.08
CA LEU A 94 -3.43 -7.84 11.11
C LEU A 94 -3.48 -9.30 10.65
N GLU A 95 -4.57 -9.69 9.99
CA GLU A 95 -4.75 -11.02 9.41
C GLU A 95 -3.66 -11.32 8.36
N PHE A 96 -3.38 -10.35 7.48
CA PHE A 96 -2.32 -10.47 6.48
C PHE A 96 -0.93 -10.55 7.14
N SER A 97 -0.63 -9.69 8.12
CA SER A 97 0.65 -9.68 8.84
C SER A 97 0.93 -11.03 9.51
N LEU A 98 -0.08 -11.64 10.14
CA LEU A 98 0.05 -12.97 10.74
C LEU A 98 0.30 -14.06 9.70
N ARG A 99 -0.44 -14.05 8.57
CA ARG A 99 -0.19 -15.01 7.48
C ARG A 99 1.17 -14.82 6.85
N ALA A 100 1.63 -13.58 6.70
CA ALA A 100 2.93 -13.27 6.13
C ALA A 100 4.07 -13.76 7.05
N ILE A 101 4.00 -13.47 8.35
CA ILE A 101 4.98 -13.95 9.33
C ILE A 101 4.96 -15.48 9.39
N SER A 102 3.78 -16.10 9.43
CA SER A 102 3.62 -17.55 9.38
C SER A 102 4.29 -18.15 8.14
N SER A 103 4.00 -17.61 6.95
CA SER A 103 4.60 -18.10 5.71
C SER A 103 6.12 -17.95 5.69
N ILE A 104 6.66 -16.84 6.22
CA ILE A 104 8.11 -16.62 6.30
C ILE A 104 8.78 -17.57 7.30
N VAL A 105 8.11 -17.87 8.40
CA VAL A 105 8.61 -18.76 9.45
C VAL A 105 8.54 -20.23 9.00
N SER A 106 7.47 -20.64 8.32
CA SER A 106 7.25 -22.02 7.86
C SER A 106 8.01 -22.37 6.57
N LEU A 107 8.15 -21.43 5.62
CA LEU A 107 8.95 -21.64 4.41
C LEU A 107 10.31 -20.96 4.57
N GLY A 108 11.31 -21.74 4.95
CA GLY A 108 12.71 -21.30 4.96
C GLY A 108 13.09 -20.54 3.68
N LYS A 109 13.52 -19.29 3.87
CA LYS A 109 14.13 -18.34 2.92
C LYS A 109 14.32 -18.86 1.48
N GLY A 110 13.49 -18.41 0.53
CA GLY A 110 13.98 -18.35 -0.86
C GLY A 110 12.99 -18.05 -1.99
N ALA A 111 11.78 -18.60 -2.00
CA ALA A 111 11.06 -18.75 -3.27
C ALA A 111 9.85 -17.81 -3.51
N HIS A 112 9.30 -17.13 -2.50
CA HIS A 112 7.99 -16.45 -2.60
C HIS A 112 8.01 -14.91 -2.56
N SER A 113 9.15 -14.24 -2.72
CA SER A 113 9.22 -12.77 -2.54
C SER A 113 8.29 -12.01 -3.50
N SER A 114 8.21 -12.42 -4.77
CA SER A 114 7.32 -11.82 -5.78
C SER A 114 5.83 -12.06 -5.49
N GLN A 115 5.46 -13.25 -5.01
CA GLN A 115 4.08 -13.60 -4.67
C GLN A 115 3.58 -12.82 -3.45
N LEU A 116 4.45 -12.61 -2.45
CA LEU A 116 4.14 -11.78 -1.27
C LEU A 116 3.90 -10.32 -1.67
N TYR A 117 4.67 -9.77 -2.62
CA TYR A 117 4.45 -8.41 -3.13
C TYR A 117 3.12 -8.26 -3.89
N LEU A 118 2.64 -9.32 -4.55
CA LEU A 118 1.33 -9.32 -5.21
C LEU A 118 0.19 -9.44 -4.20
N LEU A 119 0.34 -10.32 -3.22
CA LEU A 119 -0.68 -10.56 -2.20
C LEU A 119 -0.84 -9.37 -1.24
N CYS A 120 0.23 -8.62 -0.98
CA CYS A 120 0.19 -7.48 -0.06
C CYS A 120 -0.47 -6.23 -0.64
N GLN A 121 -0.83 -6.18 -1.94
CA GLN A 121 -1.36 -4.96 -2.56
C GLN A 121 -2.60 -4.42 -1.85
N TYR A 122 -3.61 -5.26 -1.66
CA TYR A 122 -4.83 -4.85 -0.97
C TYR A 122 -4.57 -4.52 0.50
N SER A 123 -3.80 -5.36 1.20
CA SER A 123 -3.45 -5.16 2.60
C SER A 123 -2.62 -3.89 2.83
N LEU A 124 -1.74 -3.53 1.90
CA LEU A 124 -0.97 -2.28 1.91
C LEU A 124 -1.90 -1.07 1.82
N GLY A 125 -2.90 -1.11 0.94
CA GLY A 125 -3.92 -0.05 0.86
C GLY A 125 -4.69 0.12 2.17
N CYS A 126 -5.09 -0.99 2.79
CA CYS A 126 -5.71 -1.00 4.12
C CYS A 126 -4.76 -0.48 5.20
N GLY A 127 -3.48 -0.87 5.17
CA GLY A 127 -2.47 -0.46 6.15
C GLY A 127 -2.16 1.02 6.09
N MET A 128 -2.04 1.58 4.88
CA MET A 128 -1.90 3.03 4.69
C MET A 128 -3.12 3.78 5.20
N SER A 129 -4.32 3.26 4.93
CA SER A 129 -5.57 3.86 5.41
C SER A 129 -5.63 3.83 6.95
N CYS A 130 -5.34 2.69 7.58
CA CYS A 130 -5.32 2.55 9.03
C CYS A 130 -4.26 3.46 9.68
N GLY A 131 -3.02 3.41 9.18
CA GLY A 131 -1.91 4.22 9.69
C GLY A 131 -2.16 5.72 9.57
N LEU A 132 -2.73 6.20 8.45
CA LEU A 132 -3.10 7.61 8.31
C LEU A 132 -4.22 8.02 9.27
N SER A 133 -5.21 7.16 9.49
CA SER A 133 -6.28 7.45 10.45
C SER A 133 -5.74 7.63 11.85
N PHE A 134 -4.75 6.81 12.24
CA PHE A 134 -4.08 6.90 13.53
C PHE A 134 -3.16 8.13 13.63
N LEU A 135 -2.29 8.36 12.63
CA LEU A 135 -1.35 9.49 12.64
C LEU A 135 -2.04 10.87 12.60
N LEU A 136 -3.25 10.94 12.04
CA LEU A 136 -4.02 12.17 11.92
C LEU A 136 -5.12 12.30 12.97
N GLU A 137 -5.17 11.39 13.94
CA GLU A 137 -6.07 11.49 15.08
C GLU A 137 -5.66 12.68 15.96
N GLY A 138 -6.60 13.60 16.23
CA GLY A 138 -6.36 14.80 17.03
C GLY A 138 -5.68 15.97 16.32
N ALA A 139 -5.43 15.89 15.01
CA ALA A 139 -4.81 16.99 14.25
C ALA A 139 -5.78 18.18 14.02
N PRO A 140 -5.34 19.45 14.25
CA PRO A 140 -6.21 20.63 14.13
C PRO A 140 -6.69 20.93 12.69
N HIS A 141 -6.07 20.34 11.66
CA HIS A 141 -6.44 20.47 10.24
C HIS A 141 -6.35 19.13 9.49
N ARG A 142 -7.06 18.11 9.98
CA ARG A 142 -7.05 16.74 9.44
C ARG A 142 -7.24 16.67 7.91
N SER A 143 -8.26 17.34 7.37
CA SER A 143 -8.60 17.30 5.95
C SER A 143 -7.51 17.91 5.04
N TRP A 144 -6.88 19.01 5.45
CA TRP A 144 -5.76 19.62 4.72
C TRP A 144 -4.50 18.76 4.76
N ASN A 145 -4.22 18.15 5.92
CA ASN A 145 -3.11 17.21 6.05
C ASN A 145 -3.34 15.96 5.19
N LEU A 146 -4.59 15.46 5.12
CA LEU A 146 -4.98 14.38 4.21
C LEU A 146 -4.84 14.80 2.74
N ALA A 147 -5.28 15.99 2.37
CA ALA A 147 -5.15 16.50 1.01
C ALA A 147 -3.68 16.63 0.59
N LEU A 148 -2.82 17.11 1.49
CA LEU A 148 -1.37 17.18 1.26
C LEU A 148 -0.76 15.78 1.13
N ALA A 149 -1.12 14.85 2.01
CA ALA A 149 -0.67 13.46 1.93
C ALA A 149 -1.11 12.79 0.62
N ALA A 150 -2.37 13.01 0.19
CA ALA A 150 -2.90 12.54 -1.07
C ALA A 150 -2.19 13.16 -2.27
N GLY A 151 -1.89 14.46 -2.22
CA GLY A 151 -1.11 15.15 -3.25
C GLY A 151 0.29 14.57 -3.41
N LEU A 152 1.01 14.38 -2.30
CA LEU A 152 2.35 13.78 -2.31
C LEU A 152 2.34 12.33 -2.78
N ALA A 153 1.40 11.52 -2.29
CA ALA A 153 1.22 10.14 -2.72
C ALA A 153 0.86 10.06 -4.21
N GLY A 154 0.02 10.99 -4.70
CA GLY A 154 -0.31 11.14 -6.11
C GLY A 154 0.90 11.48 -6.97
N LEU A 155 1.72 12.44 -6.55
CA LEU A 155 2.97 12.78 -7.24
C LEU A 155 3.93 11.59 -7.30
N LEU A 156 4.13 10.89 -6.18
CA LEU A 156 4.94 9.67 -6.13
C LEU A 156 4.43 8.60 -7.10
N ALA A 157 3.11 8.36 -7.12
CA ALA A 157 2.49 7.41 -8.05
C ALA A 157 2.68 7.83 -9.51
N LEU A 158 2.54 9.12 -9.83
CA LEU A 158 2.77 9.65 -11.18
C LEU A 158 4.22 9.50 -11.62
N HIS A 159 5.18 9.81 -10.75
CA HIS A 159 6.60 9.63 -11.02
C HIS A 159 6.95 8.15 -11.22
N ALA A 160 6.44 7.26 -10.36
CA ALA A 160 6.64 5.81 -10.49
C ALA A 160 6.05 5.26 -11.81
N ARG A 161 4.86 5.72 -12.22
CA ARG A 161 4.26 5.34 -13.52
C ARG A 161 5.03 5.90 -14.71
N ARG A 162 5.51 7.14 -14.65
CA ARG A 162 6.36 7.73 -15.71
C ARG A 162 7.65 6.93 -15.85
N LEU A 163 8.27 6.55 -14.72
CA LEU A 163 9.44 5.69 -14.69
C LEU A 163 9.15 4.32 -15.29
N ALA A 164 8.06 3.67 -14.89
CA ALA A 164 7.66 2.37 -15.42
C ALA A 164 7.44 2.40 -16.93
N ARG A 165 6.72 3.41 -17.44
CA ARG A 165 6.53 3.61 -18.88
C ARG A 165 7.84 3.83 -19.60
N HIS A 166 8.69 4.74 -19.09
CA HIS A 166 9.99 5.03 -19.67
C HIS A 166 10.87 3.76 -19.79
N VAL A 167 10.91 2.96 -18.72
CA VAL A 167 11.67 1.70 -18.70
C VAL A 167 11.08 0.69 -19.70
N CYS A 168 9.76 0.49 -19.71
CA CYS A 168 9.14 -0.47 -20.63
C CYS A 168 9.34 -0.11 -22.11
N THR A 169 9.43 1.17 -22.46
CA THR A 169 9.55 1.61 -23.86
C THR A 169 10.99 1.81 -24.32
N LEU A 170 11.87 2.33 -23.46
CA LEU A 170 13.17 2.88 -23.87
C LEU A 170 14.37 2.19 -23.22
N TYR A 171 14.18 1.31 -22.24
CA TYR A 171 15.29 0.73 -21.48
C TYR A 171 16.29 -0.01 -22.35
N GLU A 172 15.86 -0.78 -23.36
CA GLU A 172 16.78 -1.54 -24.23
C GLU A 172 17.64 -0.64 -25.13
N LEU A 173 17.06 0.45 -25.63
CA LEU A 173 17.78 1.45 -26.44
C LEU A 173 18.76 2.24 -25.56
N HIS A 174 18.29 2.68 -24.39
CA HIS A 174 19.05 3.54 -23.48
C HIS A 174 20.16 2.78 -22.74
N SER A 175 19.97 1.48 -22.45
CA SER A 175 20.99 0.66 -21.79
C SER A 175 22.20 0.41 -22.70
N ARG A 176 21.97 0.26 -24.02
CA ARG A 176 23.04 0.08 -25.02
C ARG A 176 23.83 1.37 -25.26
N ALA A 177 23.13 2.50 -25.33
CA ALA A 177 23.74 3.77 -25.72
C ALA A 177 24.14 4.69 -24.53
N ARG A 178 23.81 4.29 -23.28
CA ARG A 178 24.21 4.93 -22.00
C ARG A 178 24.09 6.47 -21.95
N TYR A 179 23.03 7.05 -22.53
CA TYR A 179 22.80 8.50 -22.53
C TYR A 179 21.73 8.98 -21.53
N CYS A 180 21.03 8.06 -20.85
CA CYS A 180 19.98 8.42 -19.89
C CYS A 180 20.41 8.12 -18.45
N GLY A 181 20.53 9.17 -17.62
CA GLY A 181 20.92 9.03 -16.21
C GLY A 181 20.01 8.10 -15.40
N VAL A 182 18.72 8.08 -15.70
CA VAL A 182 17.75 7.18 -15.04
C VAL A 182 18.02 5.71 -15.37
N CYS A 183 18.25 5.37 -16.64
CA CYS A 183 18.56 4.01 -17.06
C CYS A 183 19.93 3.55 -16.56
N ILE A 184 20.92 4.45 -16.51
CA ILE A 184 22.25 4.18 -15.94
C ILE A 184 22.13 3.92 -14.43
N LEU A 185 21.36 4.72 -13.71
CA LEU A 185 21.10 4.53 -12.29
C LEU A 185 20.39 3.19 -12.03
N LEU A 186 19.40 2.83 -12.86
CA LEU A 186 18.73 1.52 -12.80
C LEU A 186 19.67 0.36 -13.12
N LEU A 187 20.63 0.53 -14.04
CA LEU A 187 21.65 -0.48 -14.33
C LEU A 187 22.60 -0.66 -13.15
N ALA A 188 23.03 0.43 -12.51
CA ALA A 188 23.95 0.40 -11.38
C ALA A 188 23.28 -0.05 -10.07
N ALA A 189 22.05 0.41 -9.81
CA ALA A 189 21.35 0.24 -8.52
C ALA A 189 20.08 -0.62 -8.61
N GLY A 190 19.77 -1.23 -9.76
CA GLY A 190 18.55 -2.03 -9.97
C GLY A 190 18.39 -3.19 -9.00
N HIS A 191 19.50 -3.79 -8.56
CA HIS A 191 19.53 -4.85 -7.55
C HIS A 191 19.07 -4.37 -6.15
N GLY A 192 19.09 -3.06 -5.90
CA GLY A 192 18.65 -2.44 -4.65
C GLY A 192 17.14 -2.25 -4.54
N ILE A 193 16.40 -2.25 -5.66
CA ILE A 193 14.95 -2.04 -5.69
C ILE A 193 14.17 -3.00 -4.77
N PRO A 194 14.37 -4.33 -4.82
CA PRO A 194 13.64 -5.24 -3.93
C PRO A 194 13.99 -5.05 -2.45
N ARG A 195 15.22 -4.61 -2.13
CA ARG A 195 15.62 -4.30 -0.74
C ARG A 195 14.91 -3.05 -0.24
N LEU A 196 14.87 -2.00 -1.06
CA LEU A 196 14.15 -0.76 -0.77
C LEU A 196 12.65 -1.04 -0.56
N LEU A 197 12.05 -1.83 -1.46
CA LEU A 197 10.63 -2.17 -1.41
C LEU A 197 10.29 -2.97 -0.15
N ARG A 198 11.10 -3.97 0.18
CA ARG A 198 10.96 -4.74 1.41
C ARG A 198 11.03 -3.84 2.64
N ASN A 199 12.00 -2.93 2.71
CA ASN A 199 12.17 -2.04 3.85
C ASN A 199 10.98 -1.06 3.97
N ALA A 200 10.51 -0.52 2.85
CA ALA A 200 9.34 0.37 2.82
C ALA A 200 8.06 -0.36 3.27
N LEU A 201 7.84 -1.59 2.80
CA LEU A 201 6.71 -2.41 3.23
C LEU A 201 6.82 -2.79 4.70
N ALA A 202 8.00 -3.21 5.18
CA ALA A 202 8.21 -3.54 6.58
C ALA A 202 7.89 -2.34 7.49
N LEU A 203 8.34 -1.14 7.13
CA LEU A 203 8.02 0.09 7.85
C LEU A 203 6.51 0.39 7.81
N THR A 204 5.89 0.25 6.64
CA THR A 204 4.46 0.53 6.46
C THR A 204 3.60 -0.43 7.28
N PHE A 205 3.88 -1.73 7.23
CA PHE A 205 3.18 -2.74 8.01
C PHE A 205 3.44 -2.58 9.51
N ALA A 206 4.66 -2.22 9.94
CA ALA A 206 4.92 -1.95 11.35
C ALA A 206 4.06 -0.79 11.90
N VAL A 207 3.97 0.32 11.16
CA VAL A 207 3.11 1.45 11.54
C VAL A 207 1.64 1.06 11.49
N ALA A 208 1.23 0.30 10.48
CA ALA A 208 -0.15 -0.14 10.31
C ALA A 208 -0.59 -1.15 11.40
N ASP A 209 0.29 -2.07 11.81
CA ASP A 209 0.03 -3.03 12.88
C ASP A 209 -0.09 -2.32 14.24
N LEU A 210 0.78 -1.33 14.51
CA LEU A 210 0.67 -0.49 15.71
C LEU A 210 -0.67 0.28 15.72
N ALA A 211 -1.03 0.89 14.59
CA ALA A 211 -2.30 1.59 14.44
C ALA A 211 -3.50 0.64 14.60
N ALA A 212 -3.42 -0.56 14.02
CA ALA A 212 -4.47 -1.57 14.10
C ALA A 212 -4.68 -2.06 15.54
N VAL A 213 -3.60 -2.34 16.28
CA VAL A 213 -3.68 -2.76 17.68
C VAL A 213 -4.27 -1.66 18.55
N GLU A 214 -3.86 -0.40 18.37
CA GLU A 214 -4.42 0.71 19.14
C GLU A 214 -5.90 0.94 18.83
N LEU A 215 -6.28 0.90 17.54
CA LEU A 215 -7.68 1.05 17.12
C LEU A 215 -8.56 -0.06 17.71
N ILE A 216 -8.09 -1.32 17.66
CA ILE A 216 -8.78 -2.46 18.25
C ILE A 216 -8.87 -2.32 19.77
N ASN A 217 -7.80 -1.90 20.44
CA ASN A 217 -7.77 -1.75 21.89
C ASN A 217 -8.75 -0.69 22.39
N ARG A 218 -8.90 0.43 21.67
CA ARG A 218 -9.86 1.48 22.02
C ARG A 218 -11.32 1.09 21.77
N ASP A 219 -11.56 0.32 20.72
CA ASP A 219 -12.91 0.07 20.21
C ASP A 219 -13.59 -1.20 20.75
N PHE A 220 -12.84 -2.20 21.21
CA PHE A 220 -13.39 -3.49 21.68
C PHE A 220 -13.54 -3.60 23.21
N LEU A 221 -13.81 -2.50 23.92
CA LEU A 221 -14.02 -2.48 25.38
C LEU A 221 -15.25 -3.30 25.87
N SER A 222 -16.04 -3.94 24.99
CA SER A 222 -17.04 -4.94 25.41
C SER A 222 -16.46 -6.36 25.33
N THR A 223 -16.39 -7.05 26.48
CA THR A 223 -15.74 -8.35 26.66
C THR A 223 -16.28 -9.48 25.76
N GLY A 224 -17.50 -9.35 25.22
CA GLY A 224 -18.12 -10.38 24.37
C GLY A 224 -17.64 -10.38 22.92
N GLU A 225 -17.34 -9.21 22.34
CA GLU A 225 -16.86 -9.10 20.96
C GLU A 225 -15.36 -9.35 20.86
N ALA A 226 -14.61 -8.97 21.90
CA ALA A 226 -13.18 -9.28 22.04
C ALA A 226 -12.90 -10.79 22.03
N VAL A 227 -13.77 -11.63 22.63
CA VAL A 227 -13.59 -13.10 22.68
C VAL A 227 -13.85 -13.75 21.32
N ARG A 228 -14.80 -13.25 20.53
CA ARG A 228 -15.05 -13.75 19.15
C ARG A 228 -13.91 -13.40 18.18
N PHE A 229 -13.11 -12.38 18.53
CA PHE A 229 -11.95 -11.93 17.76
C PHE A 229 -10.65 -12.60 18.21
N TRP A 230 -10.42 -12.72 19.52
CA TRP A 230 -9.28 -13.44 20.08
C TRP A 230 -9.31 -14.92 19.72
N THR A 231 -10.46 -15.58 19.70
CA THR A 231 -10.51 -17.03 19.45
C THR A 231 -9.86 -17.44 18.12
N PRO A 232 -10.20 -16.92 16.94
CA PRO A 232 -9.51 -17.30 15.71
C PRO A 232 -8.05 -16.84 15.65
N LEU A 233 -7.71 -15.65 16.20
CA LEU A 233 -6.34 -15.15 16.23
C LEU A 233 -5.44 -16.01 17.13
N THR A 234 -5.92 -16.34 18.33
CA THR A 234 -5.28 -17.23 19.30
C THR A 234 -5.26 -18.66 18.78
N ILE A 235 -6.29 -19.15 18.09
CA ILE A 235 -6.28 -20.47 17.42
C ILE A 235 -5.23 -20.50 16.30
N CYS A 236 -5.13 -19.47 15.47
CA CYS A 236 -4.08 -19.38 14.46
C CYS A 236 -2.69 -19.34 15.12
N TYR A 237 -2.54 -18.62 16.24
CA TYR A 237 -1.29 -18.53 16.98
C TYR A 237 -0.92 -19.84 17.70
N THR A 238 -1.87 -20.54 18.31
CA THR A 238 -1.64 -21.84 18.96
C THR A 238 -1.39 -22.94 17.95
N LEU A 239 -2.11 -22.98 16.82
CA LEU A 239 -1.81 -23.89 15.72
C LEU A 239 -0.42 -23.64 15.14
N LEU A 240 0.01 -22.38 15.04
CA LEU A 240 1.35 -22.03 14.57
C LEU A 240 2.45 -22.49 15.54
N VAL A 241 2.24 -22.31 16.85
CA VAL A 241 3.18 -22.78 17.87
C VAL A 241 3.25 -24.32 17.90
N VAL A 242 2.11 -25.00 17.75
CA VAL A 242 2.06 -26.48 17.71
C VAL A 242 2.68 -27.03 16.42
N TYR A 243 2.54 -26.34 15.29
CA TYR A 243 3.15 -26.78 14.02
C TYR A 243 4.67 -26.55 13.95
N MET A 244 5.21 -25.70 14.84
CA MET A 244 6.64 -25.35 14.92
C MET A 244 7.42 -26.13 15.98
N GLN A 245 6.75 -26.98 16.78
CA GLN A 245 7.35 -27.97 17.68
C GLN A 245 7.40 -29.35 17.01
#